data_AF-A0A2V5ZG42-F1
#
_entry.id   AF-A0A2V5ZG42-F1
#
_cell.length_a   1.000
_cell.length_b   1.000
_cell.length_c   1.000
_cell.angle_alpha   90.00
_cell.angle_beta   90.00
_cell.angle_gamma   90.00
#
_symmetry.space_group_name_H-M   'P 1'
#
loop_
_entity.id
_entity.type
_entity.pdbx_description
1 polymer ?
#
loop_
_entity_poly.entity_id
_entity_poly.type
_entity_poly.pdbx_seq_one_letter_code
_entity_poly.pdbx_strand_id
1 'polypeptide(L)'
;MNIDTTEDWATTNQRSLMAELARLGRLLRHEPDEDTPVTSASSALDALSALFGLTSFERRVVLLCAGMELEGDFANSCAAAPGSGGNPWPSFGLALAAFSDAHWDALANNAPLRRWHIIEICSDGPLAHSRLRIDERILFFLTGVSQLDGRLASLAEPLRDTAEIVHSQRAVLDRLESTWKLAFTNRHPFPAVQLCGPDAGAKRTLANALAARLTMDIFRLPAALLPVNLGELENLHRLWEREAILRNAA
;
A
#
# COMPACT_ATOMS: atom_id res chain seq x y z
N MET A 1 21.45 -14.90 15.42
CA MET A 1 21.75 -15.53 14.11
C MET A 1 20.41 -15.93 13.51
N ASN A 2 19.74 -14.99 12.81
CA ASN A 2 18.41 -15.13 12.21
C ASN A 2 18.43 -14.40 10.86
N ILE A 3 19.13 -14.94 9.86
CA ILE A 3 19.25 -14.32 8.53
C ILE A 3 18.38 -15.08 7.49
N ASP A 4 17.94 -16.32 7.78
CA ASP A 4 17.27 -17.19 6.78
C ASP A 4 15.76 -16.95 6.56
N THR A 5 15.05 -16.18 7.39
CA THR A 5 13.56 -16.11 7.29
C THR A 5 13.05 -15.08 6.28
N THR A 6 13.77 -13.98 6.08
CA THR A 6 13.38 -12.92 5.13
C THR A 6 13.68 -13.29 3.68
N GLU A 7 14.77 -14.00 3.44
CA GLU A 7 15.17 -14.46 2.10
C GLU A 7 14.25 -15.59 1.61
N ASP A 8 13.77 -16.44 2.51
CA ASP A 8 12.78 -17.49 2.23
C ASP A 8 11.38 -16.91 1.96
N TRP A 9 10.95 -15.89 2.72
CA TRP A 9 9.67 -15.22 2.47
C TRP A 9 9.67 -14.46 1.15
N ALA A 10 10.68 -13.62 0.88
CA ALA A 10 10.72 -12.81 -0.34
C ALA A 10 10.70 -13.69 -1.60
N THR A 11 11.48 -14.77 -1.60
CA THR A 11 11.50 -15.77 -2.68
C THR A 11 10.13 -16.44 -2.84
N THR A 12 9.49 -16.84 -1.75
CA THR A 12 8.17 -17.48 -1.77
C THR A 12 7.08 -16.52 -2.24
N ASN A 13 7.12 -15.26 -1.79
CA ASN A 13 6.21 -14.20 -2.21
C ASN A 13 6.34 -13.91 -3.71
N GLN A 14 7.58 -13.77 -4.21
CA GLN A 14 7.83 -13.56 -5.64
C GLN A 14 7.30 -14.74 -6.46
N ARG A 15 7.60 -15.99 -6.06
CA ARG A 15 7.10 -17.19 -6.73
C ARG A 15 5.57 -17.22 -6.79
N SER A 16 4.91 -16.89 -5.68
CA SER A 16 3.45 -16.82 -5.61
C SER A 16 2.88 -15.74 -6.52
N LEU A 17 3.49 -14.55 -6.53
CA LEU A 17 3.05 -13.43 -7.38
C LEU A 17 3.18 -13.78 -8.87
N MET A 18 4.31 -14.37 -9.28
CA MET A 18 4.52 -14.79 -10.67
C MET A 18 3.55 -15.90 -11.09
N ALA A 19 3.23 -16.84 -10.19
CA ALA A 19 2.23 -17.88 -10.48
C ALA A 19 0.83 -17.30 -10.72
N GLU A 20 0.40 -16.32 -9.92
CA GLU A 20 -0.87 -15.60 -10.10
C GLU A 20 -0.89 -14.79 -11.41
N LEU A 21 0.22 -14.14 -11.77
CA LEU A 21 0.34 -13.42 -13.05
C LEU A 21 0.31 -14.35 -14.26
N ALA A 22 1.01 -15.48 -14.20
CA ALA A 22 0.99 -16.49 -15.25
C ALA A 22 -0.43 -17.04 -15.46
N ARG A 23 -1.13 -17.35 -14.36
CA ARG A 23 -2.53 -17.79 -14.38
C ARG A 23 -3.44 -16.74 -14.98
N LEU A 24 -3.29 -15.47 -14.57
CA LEU A 24 -4.06 -14.37 -15.13
C LEU A 24 -3.79 -14.19 -16.63
N GLY A 25 -2.53 -14.27 -17.06
CA GLY A 25 -2.15 -14.19 -18.47
C GLY A 25 -2.84 -15.27 -19.32
N ARG A 26 -2.86 -16.52 -18.85
CA ARG A 26 -3.59 -17.61 -19.51
C ARG A 26 -5.09 -17.33 -19.58
N LEU A 27 -5.69 -16.88 -18.47
CA LEU A 27 -7.11 -16.52 -18.42
C LEU A 27 -7.47 -15.46 -19.46
N LEU A 28 -6.66 -14.40 -19.59
CA LEU A 28 -6.88 -13.33 -20.57
C LEU A 28 -6.80 -13.83 -22.02
N ARG A 29 -5.94 -14.82 -22.29
CA ARG A 29 -5.80 -15.46 -23.61
C ARG A 29 -6.78 -16.61 -23.87
N HIS A 30 -7.67 -16.91 -22.93
CA HIS A 30 -8.57 -18.09 -22.95
C HIS A 30 -7.82 -19.41 -23.12
N GLU A 31 -6.61 -19.49 -22.57
CA GLU A 31 -5.85 -20.73 -22.49
C GLU A 31 -6.36 -21.58 -21.31
N PRO A 32 -6.28 -22.92 -21.41
CA PRO A 32 -6.66 -23.78 -20.30
C PRO A 32 -5.82 -23.45 -19.05
N ASP A 33 -6.47 -23.49 -17.89
CA ASP A 33 -5.76 -23.35 -16.63
C ASP A 33 -4.95 -24.64 -16.40
N GLU A 34 -3.63 -24.54 -16.42
CA GLU A 34 -2.78 -25.61 -15.92
C GLU A 34 -2.83 -25.60 -14.39
N ASP A 35 -2.94 -26.78 -13.78
CA ASP A 35 -2.90 -26.99 -12.33
C ASP A 35 -1.56 -26.50 -11.75
N THR A 36 -1.44 -25.19 -11.60
CA THR A 36 -0.32 -24.54 -10.95
C THR A 36 -0.68 -24.54 -9.47
N PRO A 37 0.06 -25.26 -8.61
CA PRO A 37 -0.30 -25.36 -7.21
C PRO A 37 -0.33 -23.97 -6.57
N VAL A 38 -1.49 -23.60 -6.03
CA VAL A 38 -1.66 -22.37 -5.26
C VAL A 38 -0.81 -22.52 -4.00
N THR A 39 0.25 -21.72 -3.89
CA THR A 39 1.15 -21.81 -2.74
C THR A 39 0.47 -21.10 -1.57
N SER A 40 0.12 -21.83 -0.51
CA SER A 40 -0.72 -21.36 0.61
C SER A 40 0.03 -20.49 1.65
N ALA A 41 1.08 -19.79 1.25
CA ALA A 41 1.73 -18.81 2.12
C ALA A 41 1.00 -17.47 1.98
N SER A 42 0.87 -16.70 3.08
CA SER A 42 0.31 -15.35 3.04
C SER A 42 1.17 -14.44 2.17
N SER A 43 0.81 -14.29 0.90
CA SER A 43 1.51 -13.42 -0.05
C SER A 43 1.28 -11.95 0.29
N ALA A 44 2.14 -11.07 -0.24
CA ALA A 44 1.92 -9.62 -0.16
C ALA A 44 0.60 -9.22 -0.82
N LEU A 45 0.14 -9.93 -1.86
CA LEU A 45 -1.14 -9.67 -2.50
C LEU A 45 -2.33 -10.05 -1.59
N ASP A 46 -2.24 -11.17 -0.85
CA ASP A 46 -3.24 -11.54 0.15
C ASP A 46 -3.28 -10.52 1.29
N ALA A 47 -2.11 -10.09 1.76
CA ALA A 47 -1.99 -9.05 2.78
C ALA A 47 -2.60 -7.73 2.30
N LEU A 48 -2.31 -7.29 1.06
CA LEU A 48 -2.90 -6.09 0.46
C LEU A 48 -4.43 -6.19 0.42
N SER A 49 -4.94 -7.35 -0.01
CA SER A 49 -6.38 -7.59 -0.11
C SER A 49 -7.05 -7.52 1.26
N ALA A 50 -6.44 -8.13 2.28
CA ALA A 50 -6.96 -8.10 3.65
C ALA A 50 -6.88 -6.72 4.29
N LEU A 51 -5.79 -5.98 4.08
CA LEU A 51 -5.56 -4.66 4.67
C LEU A 51 -6.54 -3.61 4.12
N PHE A 52 -6.87 -3.66 2.83
CA PHE A 52 -7.73 -2.67 2.17
C PHE A 52 -9.14 -3.18 1.86
N GLY A 53 -9.47 -4.42 2.25
CA GLY A 53 -10.77 -5.02 2.02
C GLY A 53 -11.09 -5.21 0.53
N LEU A 54 -10.09 -5.61 -0.27
CA LEU A 54 -10.27 -5.79 -1.70
C LEU A 54 -11.12 -7.03 -1.99
N THR A 55 -12.09 -6.88 -2.88
CA THR A 55 -12.83 -7.98 -3.50
C THR A 55 -11.93 -8.81 -4.42
N SER A 56 -12.38 -10.01 -4.81
CA SER A 56 -11.69 -10.84 -5.81
C SER A 56 -11.51 -10.12 -7.15
N PHE A 57 -12.49 -9.31 -7.55
CA PHE A 57 -12.41 -8.47 -8.75
C PHE A 57 -11.32 -7.41 -8.61
N GLU A 58 -11.31 -6.64 -7.52
CA GLU A 58 -10.32 -5.58 -7.29
C GLU A 58 -8.90 -6.14 -7.16
N ARG A 59 -8.73 -7.29 -6.49
CA ARG A 59 -7.46 -8.03 -6.46
C ARG A 59 -6.97 -8.37 -7.87
N ARG A 60 -7.87 -8.83 -8.76
CA ARG A 60 -7.52 -9.11 -10.16
C ARG A 60 -7.18 -7.85 -10.95
N VAL A 61 -7.83 -6.72 -10.68
CA VAL A 61 -7.43 -5.43 -11.27
C VAL A 61 -6.01 -5.04 -10.83
N VAL A 62 -5.65 -5.26 -9.56
CA VAL A 62 -4.27 -5.05 -9.08
C VAL A 62 -3.28 -5.94 -9.82
N LEU A 63 -3.57 -7.24 -9.94
CA LEU A 63 -2.72 -8.18 -10.70
C LEU A 63 -2.60 -7.79 -12.18
N LEU A 64 -3.69 -7.36 -12.81
CA LEU A 64 -3.68 -6.91 -14.20
C LEU A 64 -2.72 -5.72 -14.39
N CYS A 65 -2.73 -4.77 -13.45
CA CYS A 65 -1.83 -3.63 -13.47
C CYS A 65 -0.39 -4.01 -13.13
N ALA A 66 -0.18 -4.89 -12.15
CA ALA A 66 1.14 -5.37 -11.76
C ALA A 66 1.81 -6.20 -12.87
N GLY A 67 1.04 -7.01 -13.60
CA GLY A 67 1.54 -7.82 -14.71
C GLY A 67 2.21 -6.98 -15.79
N MET A 68 1.69 -5.78 -16.06
CA MET A 68 2.32 -4.86 -17.02
C MET A 68 3.70 -4.37 -16.62
N GLU A 69 4.01 -4.34 -15.33
CA GLU A 69 5.28 -3.83 -14.80
C GLU A 69 6.26 -4.98 -14.51
N LEU A 70 5.77 -6.21 -14.34
CA LEU A 70 6.55 -7.37 -13.89
C LEU A 70 6.76 -8.45 -14.96
N GLU A 71 5.89 -8.55 -15.97
CA GLU A 71 5.91 -9.62 -16.98
C GLU A 71 6.02 -9.04 -18.39
N GLY A 72 7.12 -9.35 -19.08
CA GLY A 72 7.47 -8.72 -20.36
C GLY A 72 6.43 -8.93 -21.48
N ASP A 73 5.79 -10.10 -21.51
CA ASP A 73 4.79 -10.45 -22.52
C ASP A 73 3.34 -10.13 -22.10
N PHE A 74 3.14 -9.51 -20.94
CA PHE A 74 1.81 -9.28 -20.39
C PHE A 74 0.97 -8.31 -21.25
N ALA A 75 1.65 -7.40 -21.95
CA ALA A 75 1.03 -6.50 -22.94
C ALA A 75 0.26 -7.27 -24.04
N ASN A 76 0.82 -8.39 -24.51
CA ASN A 76 0.17 -9.25 -25.51
C ASN A 76 -1.09 -9.92 -24.93
N SER A 77 -1.03 -10.30 -23.65
CA SER A 77 -2.18 -10.88 -22.93
C SER A 77 -3.30 -9.85 -22.79
N CYS A 78 -2.96 -8.60 -22.48
CA CYS A 78 -3.93 -7.50 -22.44
C CYS A 78 -4.55 -7.25 -23.82
N ALA A 79 -3.76 -7.20 -24.87
CA ALA A 79 -4.25 -6.98 -26.23
C ALA A 79 -5.20 -8.09 -26.70
N ALA A 80 -4.92 -9.35 -26.34
CA ALA A 80 -5.74 -10.51 -26.69
C ALA A 80 -7.03 -10.64 -25.86
N ALA A 81 -7.15 -9.93 -24.73
CA ALA A 81 -8.27 -10.07 -23.81
C ALA A 81 -9.60 -9.51 -24.35
N PRO A 82 -10.75 -10.03 -23.90
CA PRO A 82 -12.06 -9.43 -24.18
C PRO A 82 -12.11 -7.98 -23.69
N GLY A 83 -12.82 -7.12 -24.42
CA GLY A 83 -13.00 -5.72 -24.02
C GLY A 83 -11.74 -4.85 -24.11
N SER A 84 -10.59 -5.39 -24.51
CA SER A 84 -9.34 -4.62 -24.68
C SER A 84 -9.41 -3.63 -25.84
N GLY A 85 -10.22 -3.92 -26.86
CA GLY A 85 -10.21 -3.19 -28.13
C GLY A 85 -8.87 -3.32 -28.88
N GLY A 86 -8.07 -4.35 -28.58
CA GLY A 86 -6.72 -4.55 -29.10
C GLY A 86 -5.63 -3.74 -28.38
N ASN A 87 -5.98 -3.01 -27.32
CA ASN A 87 -5.02 -2.18 -26.60
C ASN A 87 -4.07 -3.04 -25.74
N PRO A 88 -2.74 -2.81 -25.80
CA PRO A 88 -1.75 -3.57 -25.03
C PRO A 88 -1.60 -3.06 -23.59
N TRP A 89 -2.69 -2.62 -22.96
CA TRP A 89 -2.67 -2.13 -21.59
C TRP A 89 -3.96 -2.47 -20.81
N PRO A 90 -3.86 -2.55 -19.47
CA PRO A 90 -5.00 -2.68 -18.57
C PRO A 90 -5.95 -1.52 -18.74
N SER A 91 -7.24 -1.83 -18.83
CA SER A 91 -8.33 -0.86 -18.78
C SER A 91 -9.48 -1.45 -17.98
N PHE A 92 -10.39 -0.59 -17.52
CA PHE A 92 -11.55 -1.07 -16.77
C PHE A 92 -12.51 -1.88 -17.65
N GLY A 93 -12.67 -1.48 -18.92
CA GLY A 93 -13.47 -2.21 -19.90
C GLY A 93 -12.94 -3.61 -20.17
N LEU A 94 -11.61 -3.77 -20.22
CA LEU A 94 -10.97 -5.09 -20.26
C LEU A 94 -11.31 -5.91 -19.01
N ALA A 95 -11.11 -5.35 -17.81
CA ALA A 95 -11.38 -6.07 -16.57
C ALA A 95 -12.86 -6.49 -16.43
N LEU A 96 -13.79 -5.60 -16.78
CA LEU A 96 -15.23 -5.87 -16.78
C LEU A 96 -15.62 -7.00 -17.75
N ALA A 97 -14.97 -7.09 -18.91
CA ALA A 97 -15.26 -8.11 -19.90
C ALA A 97 -14.57 -9.45 -19.60
N ALA A 98 -13.39 -9.43 -18.96
CA ALA A 98 -12.59 -10.60 -18.71
C ALA A 98 -12.99 -11.37 -17.43
N PHE A 99 -13.59 -10.71 -16.43
CA PHE A 99 -13.87 -11.33 -15.13
C PHE A 99 -15.37 -11.44 -14.84
N SER A 100 -15.82 -12.62 -14.41
CA SER A 100 -17.24 -12.92 -14.19
C SER A 100 -17.85 -12.27 -12.93
N ASP A 101 -17.03 -11.89 -11.96
CA ASP A 101 -17.44 -11.21 -10.73
C ASP A 101 -17.27 -9.69 -10.80
N ALA A 102 -17.07 -9.16 -12.00
CA ALA A 102 -16.79 -7.75 -12.20
C ALA A 102 -17.96 -6.85 -11.78
N HIS A 103 -17.63 -5.70 -11.20
CA HIS A 103 -18.60 -4.71 -10.73
C HIS A 103 -18.16 -3.29 -11.10
N TRP A 104 -19.14 -2.42 -11.37
CA TRP A 104 -18.89 -1.07 -11.90
C TRP A 104 -18.37 -0.08 -10.85
N ASP A 105 -18.66 -0.32 -9.57
CA ASP A 105 -18.31 0.55 -8.46
C ASP A 105 -16.87 0.40 -7.96
N ALA A 106 -16.11 -0.59 -8.45
CA ALA A 106 -14.68 -0.75 -8.17
C ALA A 106 -13.83 0.52 -8.43
N LEU A 107 -14.27 1.38 -9.36
CA LEU A 107 -13.61 2.65 -9.70
C LEU A 107 -14.36 3.88 -9.17
N ALA A 108 -15.29 3.73 -8.23
CA ALA A 108 -15.86 4.87 -7.53
C ALA A 108 -14.77 5.63 -6.75
N ASN A 109 -14.93 6.95 -6.58
CA ASN A 109 -13.92 7.80 -5.92
C ASN A 109 -13.58 7.33 -4.48
N ASN A 110 -14.52 6.66 -3.82
CA ASN A 110 -14.40 6.13 -2.47
C ASN A 110 -14.10 4.62 -2.42
N ALA A 111 -14.10 3.92 -3.56
CA ALA A 111 -13.77 2.50 -3.63
C ALA A 111 -12.28 2.28 -3.33
N PRO A 112 -11.91 1.15 -2.72
CA PRO A 112 -10.53 0.87 -2.27
C PRO A 112 -9.45 1.19 -3.30
N LEU A 113 -9.66 0.78 -4.57
CA LEU A 113 -8.69 0.96 -5.65
C LEU A 113 -8.27 2.42 -5.86
N ARG A 114 -9.23 3.35 -5.81
CA ARG A 114 -8.99 4.79 -6.00
C ARG A 114 -8.78 5.53 -4.69
N ARG A 115 -9.54 5.18 -3.65
CA ARG A 115 -9.46 5.84 -2.34
C ARG A 115 -8.05 5.77 -1.78
N TRP A 116 -7.42 4.60 -1.91
CA TRP A 116 -6.09 4.30 -1.38
C TRP A 116 -4.99 4.41 -2.43
N HIS A 117 -5.24 5.03 -3.59
CA HIS A 117 -4.23 5.13 -4.65
C HIS A 117 -3.54 3.78 -4.91
N ILE A 118 -4.33 2.70 -5.03
CA ILE A 118 -3.78 1.38 -5.33
C ILE A 118 -3.42 1.28 -6.81
N ILE A 119 -4.26 1.91 -7.62
CA ILE A 119 -4.04 2.12 -9.04
C ILE A 119 -4.18 3.61 -9.38
N GLU A 120 -3.55 3.97 -10.48
CA GLU A 120 -3.69 5.25 -11.15
C GLU A 120 -4.49 5.08 -12.43
N ILE A 121 -5.34 6.06 -12.72
CA ILE A 121 -6.12 6.12 -13.96
C ILE A 121 -5.45 7.17 -14.84
N CYS A 122 -4.71 6.71 -15.85
CA CYS A 122 -4.07 7.58 -16.83
C CYS A 122 -5.11 7.94 -17.91
N SER A 123 -5.62 9.17 -17.89
CA SER A 123 -6.72 9.58 -18.77
C SER A 123 -6.33 10.65 -19.77
N ASP A 124 -6.83 10.49 -21.00
CA ASP A 124 -7.23 11.57 -21.90
C ASP A 124 -8.67 11.36 -22.46
N GLY A 125 -9.45 10.39 -21.93
CA GLY A 125 -10.71 9.93 -22.53
C GLY A 125 -11.67 9.20 -21.55
N PRO A 126 -12.64 8.40 -22.05
CA PRO A 126 -13.65 7.72 -21.22
C PRO A 126 -13.03 6.76 -20.20
N LEU A 127 -13.53 6.79 -18.96
CA LEU A 127 -13.02 6.02 -17.82
C LEU A 127 -12.85 4.51 -18.11
N ALA A 128 -13.79 3.91 -18.84
CA ALA A 128 -13.76 2.50 -19.19
C ALA A 128 -12.54 2.11 -20.05
N HIS A 129 -12.05 3.04 -20.87
CA HIS A 129 -10.94 2.80 -21.80
C HIS A 129 -9.62 3.44 -21.35
N SER A 130 -9.65 4.23 -20.28
CA SER A 130 -8.45 4.80 -19.68
C SER A 130 -7.47 3.70 -19.28
N ARG A 131 -6.18 3.96 -19.51
CA ARG A 131 -5.12 3.06 -19.07
C ARG A 131 -5.07 3.04 -17.55
N LEU A 132 -5.07 1.85 -16.97
CA LEU A 132 -4.83 1.66 -15.55
C LEU A 132 -3.35 1.33 -15.33
N ARG A 133 -2.78 1.89 -14.28
CA ARG A 133 -1.42 1.58 -13.80
C ARG A 133 -1.47 1.28 -12.32
N ILE A 134 -0.56 0.43 -11.86
CA ILE A 134 -0.38 0.22 -10.43
C ILE A 134 0.39 1.40 -9.85
N ASP A 135 0.02 1.83 -8.65
CA ASP A 135 0.80 2.84 -7.92
C ASP A 135 2.17 2.26 -7.53
N GLU A 136 3.23 3.03 -7.72
CA GLU A 136 4.62 2.58 -7.51
C GLU A 136 4.83 2.00 -6.11
N ARG A 137 4.31 2.68 -5.07
CA ARG A 137 4.46 2.23 -3.68
C ARG A 137 3.80 0.89 -3.44
N ILE A 138 2.70 0.59 -4.15
CA ILE A 138 1.99 -0.69 -4.08
C ILE A 138 2.72 -1.76 -4.86
N LEU A 139 3.28 -1.44 -6.03
CA LEU A 139 4.13 -2.36 -6.78
C LEU A 139 5.30 -2.86 -5.92
N PHE A 140 6.00 -1.94 -5.23
CA PHE A 140 7.10 -2.32 -4.33
C PHE A 140 6.63 -3.09 -3.10
N PHE A 141 5.42 -2.82 -2.59
CA PHE A 141 4.81 -3.64 -1.54
C PHE A 141 4.61 -5.08 -2.02
N LEU A 142 4.06 -5.27 -3.23
CA LEU A 142 3.82 -6.60 -3.79
C LEU A 142 5.10 -7.39 -4.02
N THR A 143 6.20 -6.72 -4.37
CA THR A 143 7.51 -7.36 -4.57
C THR A 143 8.32 -7.53 -3.28
N GLY A 144 7.80 -7.07 -2.13
CA GLY A 144 8.45 -7.20 -0.83
C GLY A 144 9.53 -6.15 -0.54
N VAL A 145 9.61 -5.10 -1.35
CA VAL A 145 10.54 -3.98 -1.15
C VAL A 145 9.92 -2.97 -0.18
N SER A 146 10.57 -2.79 0.98
CA SER A 146 10.14 -1.80 1.96
C SER A 146 10.66 -0.41 1.61
N GLN A 147 9.75 0.51 1.30
CA GLN A 147 10.05 1.92 1.10
C GLN A 147 8.88 2.80 1.54
N LEU A 148 9.13 4.10 1.75
CA LEU A 148 8.09 5.11 1.94
C LEU A 148 7.57 5.54 0.56
N ASP A 149 6.29 5.90 0.44
CA ASP A 149 5.78 6.53 -0.78
C ASP A 149 6.63 7.76 -1.17
N GLY A 150 7.02 7.86 -2.44
CA GLY A 150 7.90 8.93 -2.92
C GLY A 150 7.33 10.35 -2.70
N ARG A 151 6.01 10.50 -2.73
CA ARG A 151 5.32 11.78 -2.45
C ARG A 151 5.36 12.13 -0.97
N LEU A 152 5.41 11.13 -0.08
CA LEU A 152 5.59 11.34 1.36
C LEU A 152 7.07 11.57 1.71
N ALA A 153 7.98 10.86 1.04
CA ALA A 153 9.42 10.96 1.30
C ALA A 153 10.01 12.35 1.02
N SER A 154 9.33 13.17 0.21
CA SER A 154 9.71 14.57 -0.03
C SER A 154 9.25 15.54 1.07
N LEU A 155 8.26 15.14 1.89
CA LEU A 155 7.65 15.98 2.91
C LEU A 155 7.99 15.52 4.34
N ALA A 156 8.24 14.23 4.52
CA ALA A 156 8.45 13.61 5.81
C ALA A 156 9.81 12.90 5.88
N GLU A 157 10.44 13.02 7.04
CA GLU A 157 11.70 12.35 7.33
C GLU A 157 11.53 11.35 8.50
N PRO A 158 12.20 10.18 8.48
CA PRO A 158 12.20 9.28 9.62
C PRO A 158 12.78 9.99 10.85
N LEU A 159 12.08 9.93 11.98
CA LEU A 159 12.60 10.50 13.22
C LEU A 159 13.60 9.51 13.84
N ARG A 160 14.90 9.77 13.66
CA ARG A 160 15.99 8.94 14.18
C ARG A 160 16.70 9.68 15.31
N ASP A 161 16.10 9.71 16.49
CA ASP A 161 16.72 10.32 17.68
C ASP A 161 17.19 9.25 18.66
N THR A 162 18.48 9.19 18.95
CA THR A 162 19.05 8.18 19.87
C THR A 162 19.14 8.69 21.32
N ALA A 163 18.60 9.87 21.62
CA ALA A 163 18.63 10.40 22.97
C ALA A 163 17.89 9.48 23.96
N GLU A 164 18.51 9.22 25.12
CA GLU A 164 17.90 8.43 26.16
C GLU A 164 16.82 9.22 26.92
N ILE A 165 15.76 8.51 27.32
CA ILE A 165 14.69 9.08 28.15
C ILE A 165 15.21 9.30 29.56
N VAL A 166 15.32 10.57 29.96
CA VAL A 166 15.70 10.96 31.33
C VAL A 166 14.57 10.65 32.32
N HIS A 167 14.90 10.55 33.60
CA HIS A 167 13.95 10.11 34.64
C HIS A 167 12.68 10.98 34.70
N SER A 168 12.82 12.30 34.57
CA SER A 168 11.69 13.25 34.58
C SER A 168 10.73 13.08 33.40
N GLN A 169 11.16 12.46 32.30
CA GLN A 169 10.36 12.25 31.09
C GLN A 169 9.58 10.93 31.11
N ARG A 170 9.94 9.97 31.98
CA ARG A 170 9.31 8.64 32.01
C ARG A 170 7.81 8.69 32.27
N ALA A 171 7.38 9.50 33.23
CA ALA A 171 5.96 9.64 33.55
C ALA A 171 5.14 10.18 32.37
N VAL A 172 5.72 11.06 31.54
CA VAL A 172 5.07 11.57 30.32
C VAL A 172 4.99 10.47 29.27
N LEU A 173 6.09 9.73 29.07
CA LEU A 173 6.15 8.61 28.13
C LEU A 173 5.13 7.51 28.47
N ASP A 174 4.99 7.15 29.75
CA ASP A 174 4.02 6.14 30.19
C ASP A 174 2.56 6.60 29.94
N ARG A 175 2.30 7.91 30.09
CA ARG A 175 1.00 8.50 29.75
C ARG A 175 0.73 8.52 28.24
N LEU A 176 1.75 8.80 27.43
CA LEU A 176 1.65 8.71 25.97
C LEU A 176 1.33 7.27 25.55
N GLU A 177 2.08 6.31 26.08
CA GLU A 177 1.91 4.90 25.76
C GLU A 177 0.52 4.42 26.13
N SER A 178 0.03 4.68 27.35
CA SER A 178 -1.32 4.27 27.75
C SER A 178 -2.42 4.86 26.86
N THR A 179 -2.23 6.07 26.33
CA THR A 179 -3.19 6.71 25.41
C THR A 179 -3.21 6.02 24.05
N TRP A 180 -2.05 5.66 23.51
CA TRP A 180 -1.93 5.07 22.17
C TRP A 180 -2.07 3.55 22.16
N LYS A 181 -1.77 2.86 23.26
CA LYS A 181 -1.78 1.39 23.35
C LYS A 181 -3.12 0.79 23.00
N LEU A 182 -4.23 1.40 23.45
CA LEU A 182 -5.57 0.92 23.12
C LEU A 182 -5.87 1.05 21.61
N ALA A 183 -5.49 2.18 21.01
CA ALA A 183 -5.66 2.41 19.57
C ALA A 183 -4.78 1.44 18.75
N PHE A 184 -3.53 1.24 19.18
CA PHE A 184 -2.59 0.31 18.58
C PHE A 184 -3.11 -1.13 18.57
N THR A 185 -3.52 -1.65 19.73
CA THR A 185 -4.01 -3.04 19.87
C THR A 185 -5.27 -3.29 19.05
N ASN A 186 -6.18 -2.32 18.98
CA ASN A 186 -7.45 -2.45 18.28
C ASN A 186 -7.41 -1.99 16.81
N ARG A 187 -6.23 -1.58 16.30
CA ARG A 187 -6.07 -0.99 14.95
C ARG A 187 -7.06 0.16 14.68
N HIS A 188 -7.27 1.00 15.68
CA HIS A 188 -8.07 2.21 15.55
C HIS A 188 -7.20 3.43 15.24
N PRO A 189 -7.78 4.50 14.68
CA PRO A 189 -7.07 5.76 14.50
C PRO A 189 -6.45 6.24 15.81
N PHE A 190 -5.19 6.63 15.77
CA PHE A 190 -4.50 7.15 16.94
C PHE A 190 -5.10 8.50 17.36
N PRO A 191 -5.31 8.72 18.66
CA PRO A 191 -5.74 10.03 19.13
C PRO A 191 -4.60 11.04 18.92
N ALA A 192 -4.96 12.25 18.48
CA ALA A 192 -4.01 13.35 18.39
C ALA A 192 -3.50 13.72 19.79
N VAL A 193 -2.17 13.76 19.96
CA VAL A 193 -1.54 14.14 21.23
C VAL A 193 -0.65 15.36 21.03
N GLN A 194 -0.82 16.35 21.90
CA GLN A 194 0.00 17.56 21.90
C GLN A 194 1.02 17.51 23.03
N LEU A 195 2.31 17.56 22.68
CA LEU A 195 3.40 17.74 23.64
C LEU A 195 3.67 19.22 23.87
N CYS A 196 3.34 19.71 25.06
CA CYS A 196 3.52 21.10 25.45
C CYS A 196 4.86 21.30 26.18
N GLY A 197 5.63 22.29 25.75
CA GLY A 197 6.92 22.63 26.35
C GLY A 197 7.87 23.32 25.36
N PRO A 198 8.86 24.08 25.87
CA PRO A 198 9.76 24.87 25.02
C PRO A 198 10.80 24.01 24.30
N ASP A 199 11.21 22.89 24.90
CA ASP A 199 12.28 22.03 24.37
C ASP A 199 11.76 21.13 23.23
N ALA A 200 12.10 21.50 21.99
CA ALA A 200 11.76 20.72 20.81
C ALA A 200 12.55 19.41 20.68
N GLY A 201 13.72 19.30 21.32
CA GLY A 201 14.52 18.07 21.37
C GLY A 201 13.85 17.05 22.27
N ALA A 202 13.53 17.43 23.52
CA ALA A 202 12.82 16.57 24.47
C ALA A 202 11.50 16.00 23.89
N LYS A 203 10.75 16.81 23.14
CA LYS A 203 9.52 16.36 22.47
C LYS A 203 9.79 15.29 21.40
N ARG A 204 10.87 15.44 20.63
CA ARG A 204 11.30 14.45 19.62
C ARG A 204 11.76 13.16 20.29
N THR A 205 12.54 13.25 21.37
CA THR A 205 13.00 12.10 22.14
C THR A 205 11.83 11.29 22.71
N LEU A 206 10.82 11.97 23.28
CA LEU A 206 9.59 11.33 23.76
C LEU A 206 8.83 10.61 22.63
N ALA A 207 8.66 11.27 21.49
CA ALA A 207 7.96 10.70 20.34
C ALA A 207 8.69 9.45 19.80
N ASN A 208 10.02 9.51 19.68
CA ASN A 208 10.80 8.36 19.22
C ASN A 208 10.79 7.20 20.22
N ALA A 209 10.88 7.49 21.52
CA ALA A 209 10.79 6.45 22.55
C ALA A 209 9.41 5.77 22.59
N LEU A 210 8.33 6.52 22.32
CA LEU A 210 6.99 5.95 22.21
C LEU A 210 6.91 4.98 21.02
N ALA A 211 7.41 5.41 19.85
CA ALA A 211 7.42 4.58 18.64
C ALA A 211 8.22 3.29 18.85
N ALA A 212 9.39 3.38 19.51
CA ALA A 212 10.20 2.22 19.86
C ALA A 212 9.45 1.24 20.79
N ARG A 213 8.69 1.73 21.77
CA ARG A 213 7.88 0.88 22.67
C ARG A 213 6.72 0.20 21.95
N LEU A 214 6.11 0.88 20.99
CA LEU A 214 4.98 0.36 20.20
C LEU A 214 5.42 -0.40 18.95
N THR A 215 6.73 -0.57 18.72
CA THR A 215 7.29 -1.22 17.52
C THR A 215 6.75 -0.61 16.21
N MET A 216 6.69 0.72 16.18
CA MET A 216 6.22 1.50 15.03
C MET A 216 7.35 2.32 14.43
N ASP A 217 7.28 2.53 13.13
CA ASP A 217 8.05 3.58 12.48
C ASP A 217 7.41 4.94 12.80
N ILE A 218 8.23 5.96 13.10
CA ILE A 218 7.76 7.33 13.31
C ILE A 218 8.42 8.28 12.33
N PHE A 219 7.61 9.19 11.79
CA PHE A 219 8.07 10.20 10.85
C PHE A 219 7.75 11.60 11.35
N ARG A 220 8.59 12.54 10.94
CA ARG A 220 8.41 13.96 11.21
C ARG A 220 7.96 14.66 9.93
N LEU A 221 6.82 15.32 10.00
CA LEU A 221 6.31 16.24 8.98
C LEU A 221 6.32 17.67 9.55
N PRO A 222 7.23 18.55 9.09
CA PRO A 222 7.19 19.97 9.46
C PRO A 222 5.87 20.61 9.02
N ALA A 223 5.18 21.30 9.93
CA ALA A 223 3.88 21.93 9.63
C ALA A 223 3.95 22.96 8.48
N ALA A 224 5.12 23.58 8.25
CA ALA A 224 5.34 24.51 7.14
C ALA A 224 5.33 23.83 5.75
N LEU A 225 5.45 22.50 5.70
CA LEU A 225 5.35 21.71 4.46
C LEU A 225 3.94 21.19 4.21
N LEU A 226 2.97 21.47 5.09
CA LEU A 226 1.59 21.07 4.87
C LEU A 226 1.00 21.86 3.69
N PRO A 227 0.36 21.18 2.72
CA PRO A 227 -0.35 21.84 1.63
C PRO A 227 -1.45 22.75 2.18
N VAL A 228 -1.58 23.93 1.56
CA VAL A 228 -2.65 24.89 1.88
C VAL A 228 -3.91 24.59 1.06
N ASN A 229 -3.75 23.96 -0.10
CA ASN A 229 -4.87 23.50 -0.92
C ASN A 229 -5.54 22.29 -0.26
N LEU A 230 -6.86 22.35 -0.08
CA LEU A 230 -7.62 21.28 0.58
C LEU A 230 -7.55 19.94 -0.16
N GLY A 231 -7.56 19.94 -1.48
CA GLY A 231 -7.44 18.71 -2.27
C GLY A 231 -6.06 18.06 -2.14
N GLU A 232 -5.00 18.87 -2.14
CA GLU A 232 -3.63 18.38 -1.89
C GLU A 232 -3.46 17.87 -0.45
N LEU A 233 -4.09 18.54 0.52
CA LEU A 233 -4.08 18.14 1.93
C LEU A 233 -4.84 16.82 2.14
N GLU A 234 -6.01 16.66 1.51
CA GLU A 234 -6.76 15.41 1.53
C GLU A 234 -5.99 14.26 0.87
N ASN A 235 -5.28 14.54 -0.23
CA ASN A 235 -4.42 13.56 -0.88
C ASN A 235 -3.25 13.16 0.03
N LEU A 236 -2.57 14.13 0.66
CA LEU A 236 -1.51 13.86 1.62
C LEU A 236 -2.01 13.00 2.79
N HIS A 237 -3.17 13.33 3.33
CA HIS A 237 -3.81 12.56 4.40
C HIS A 237 -4.06 11.11 3.99
N ARG A 238 -4.63 10.86 2.80
CA ARG A 238 -4.88 9.51 2.29
C ARG A 238 -3.60 8.71 2.08
N LEU A 239 -2.55 9.34 1.55
CA LEU A 239 -1.25 8.69 1.37
C LEU A 239 -0.64 8.31 2.73
N TRP A 240 -0.77 9.18 3.74
CA TRP A 240 -0.29 8.89 5.09
C TRP A 240 -1.05 7.73 5.75
N GLU A 241 -2.38 7.76 5.69
CA GLU A 241 -3.23 6.67 6.21
C GLU A 241 -2.86 5.33 5.55
N ARG A 242 -2.69 5.33 4.22
CA ARG A 242 -2.28 4.13 3.49
C ARG A 242 -0.91 3.62 3.95
N GLU A 243 0.05 4.51 4.15
CA GLU A 243 1.39 4.13 4.61
C GLU A 243 1.36 3.56 6.04
N ALA A 244 0.58 4.18 6.93
CA ALA A 244 0.36 3.68 8.28
C ALA A 244 -0.23 2.26 8.28
N ILE A 245 -1.20 1.98 7.41
CA ILE A 245 -1.80 0.65 7.22
C ILE A 245 -0.77 -0.37 6.69
N LEU A 246 0.08 0.02 5.73
CA LEU A 246 1.06 -0.86 5.10
C LEU A 246 2.28 -1.18 5.97
N ARG A 247 2.76 -0.22 6.78
CA ARG A 247 4.02 -0.33 7.54
C ARG A 247 3.87 -0.37 9.06
N ASN A 248 2.65 -0.23 9.59
CA ASN A 248 2.45 0.01 11.02
C ASN A 248 3.23 1.26 11.50
N ALA A 249 3.04 2.37 10.80
CA ALA A 249 3.74 3.64 11.03
C ALA A 249 2.82 4.71 11.66
N ALA A 250 3.42 5.68 12.36
CA ALA A 250 2.77 6.85 12.96
C ALA A 250 3.33 8.17 12.39
#